data_AF-A0A2G1MC39-F1
#
_entry.id   AF-A0A2G1MC39-F1
#
_cell.length_a   1.000
_cell.length_b   1.000
_cell.length_c   1.000
_cell.angle_alpha   90.00
_cell.angle_beta   90.00
_cell.angle_gamma   90.00
#
_symmetry.space_group_name_H-M   'P 1'
#
loop_
_entity.id
_entity.type
_entity.pdbx_description
1 polymer ?
#
loop_
_entity_poly.entity_id
_entity_poly.type
_entity_poly.pdbx_seq_one_letter_code
_entity_poly.pdbx_strand_id
1 'polypeptide(L)'
;MKPIPPAGPIFAALLSAAAGLAAAQEKPDYPEPLSRVEIGDWVVECFDEALSSEQCQIYQRILINGGTAIAMVTTMAYGADGVLSMQIALPLGIDLAEGAVISVADRGFLLPIDRCTKQGCLVDAAVPAGLMDALQGGSEASITVSNPSSGDFAIPLSLAGFGDALSRITPPPAPPSDDPAEEPEPSVLPEPEADDPDGIDAALAPVTGDG
;
A
#
# COMPACT_ATOMS: atom_id res chain seq x y z
N MET A 1 -73.39 52.82 -6.93
CA MET A 1 -72.17 52.14 -7.39
C MET A 1 -71.26 51.88 -6.19
N LYS A 2 -70.91 50.62 -5.89
CA LYS A 2 -70.07 50.19 -4.76
C LYS A 2 -68.76 49.63 -5.34
N PRO A 3 -67.57 50.02 -4.84
CA PRO A 3 -66.31 49.73 -5.51
C PRO A 3 -65.86 48.26 -5.36
N ILE A 4 -65.24 47.76 -6.43
CA ILE A 4 -64.59 46.45 -6.58
C ILE A 4 -63.24 46.48 -5.84
N PRO A 5 -62.87 45.45 -5.07
CA PRO A 5 -61.55 45.37 -4.44
C PRO A 5 -60.46 44.98 -5.46
N PRO A 6 -59.24 45.56 -5.41
CA PRO A 6 -58.15 45.11 -6.25
C PRO A 6 -57.57 43.77 -5.74
N ALA A 7 -57.48 42.82 -6.66
CA ALA A 7 -56.81 41.54 -6.48
C ALA A 7 -55.30 41.75 -6.29
N GLY A 8 -54.78 41.37 -5.12
CA GLY A 8 -53.34 41.32 -4.87
C GLY A 8 -52.69 40.10 -5.53
N PRO A 9 -51.45 40.20 -6.03
CA PRO A 9 -50.74 39.08 -6.61
C PRO A 9 -50.28 38.12 -5.50
N ILE A 10 -50.73 36.87 -5.57
CA ILE A 10 -50.21 35.76 -4.76
C ILE A 10 -48.81 35.44 -5.30
N PHE A 11 -47.78 35.97 -4.64
CA PHE A 11 -46.39 35.54 -4.86
C PHE A 11 -46.23 34.13 -4.28
N ALA A 12 -46.22 33.12 -5.17
CA ALA A 12 -45.87 31.75 -4.83
C ALA A 12 -44.36 31.68 -4.54
N ALA A 13 -44.01 31.59 -3.26
CA ALA A 13 -42.66 31.27 -2.82
C ALA A 13 -42.42 29.76 -2.97
N LEU A 14 -41.85 29.35 -4.11
CA LEU A 14 -41.27 28.02 -4.29
C LEU A 14 -39.89 28.02 -3.60
N LEU A 15 -39.85 27.58 -2.35
CA LEU A 15 -38.61 27.32 -1.61
C LEU A 15 -37.94 26.06 -2.21
N SER A 16 -36.77 26.25 -2.82
CA SER A 16 -35.93 25.19 -3.37
C SER A 16 -35.43 24.25 -2.27
N ALA A 17 -35.84 22.99 -2.32
CA ALA A 17 -35.22 21.91 -1.55
C ALA A 17 -34.03 21.34 -2.33
N ALA A 18 -32.85 21.95 -2.19
CA ALA A 18 -31.58 21.35 -2.58
C ALA A 18 -30.93 20.73 -1.32
N ALA A 19 -31.46 19.59 -0.87
CA ALA A 19 -30.78 18.78 0.14
C ALA A 19 -29.56 18.15 -0.52
N GLY A 20 -28.38 18.61 -0.11
CA GLY A 20 -27.10 18.19 -0.68
C GLY A 20 -26.89 16.69 -0.58
N LEU A 21 -26.58 16.07 -1.73
CA LEU A 21 -25.85 14.80 -1.74
C LEU A 21 -24.44 15.09 -1.21
N ALA A 22 -24.24 14.91 0.09
CA ALA A 22 -22.90 14.73 0.63
C ALA A 22 -22.40 13.38 0.10
N ALA A 23 -21.53 13.42 -0.91
CA ALA A 23 -20.76 12.25 -1.30
C ALA A 23 -19.96 11.80 -0.07
N ALA A 24 -20.32 10.64 0.48
CA ALA A 24 -19.49 9.96 1.46
C ALA A 24 -18.18 9.60 0.76
N GLN A 25 -17.17 10.46 0.91
CA GLN A 25 -15.82 10.11 0.50
C GLN A 25 -15.30 9.16 1.58
N GLU A 26 -15.26 7.86 1.25
CA GLU A 26 -14.56 6.88 2.06
C GLU A 26 -13.12 7.37 2.23
N LYS A 27 -12.79 7.82 3.45
CA LYS A 27 -11.41 8.17 3.77
C LYS A 27 -10.59 6.88 3.70
N PRO A 28 -9.46 6.87 2.98
CA PRO A 28 -8.52 5.76 3.05
C PRO A 28 -8.14 5.51 4.52
N ASP A 29 -8.27 4.26 4.99
CA ASP A 29 -7.86 3.84 6.33
C ASP A 29 -6.35 3.63 6.36
N TYR A 30 -5.59 4.72 6.23
CA TYR A 30 -4.15 4.75 6.45
C TYR A 30 -3.83 5.85 7.46
N PRO A 31 -2.85 5.64 8.36
CA PRO A 31 -2.40 6.69 9.25
C PRO A 31 -1.92 7.90 8.43
N GLU A 32 -2.30 9.11 8.85
CA GLU A 32 -1.77 10.33 8.25
C GLU A 32 -0.30 10.51 8.69
N PRO A 33 0.63 10.79 7.76
CA PRO A 33 2.04 10.96 8.12
C PRO A 33 2.26 12.25 8.91
N LEU A 34 3.23 12.23 9.83
CA LEU A 34 3.73 13.40 10.54
C LEU A 34 4.40 14.40 9.60
N SER A 35 5.11 13.90 8.60
CA SER A 35 5.81 14.72 7.62
C SER A 35 5.84 14.06 6.25
N ARG A 36 5.92 14.88 5.21
CA ARG A 36 6.06 14.45 3.82
C ARG A 36 6.98 15.40 3.06
N VAL A 37 7.94 14.85 2.34
CA VAL A 37 8.92 15.62 1.54
C VAL A 37 9.11 14.93 0.19
N GLU A 38 8.92 15.68 -0.90
CA GLU A 38 9.17 15.20 -2.26
C GLU A 38 10.63 15.45 -2.66
N ILE A 39 11.27 14.45 -3.26
CA ILE A 39 12.65 14.48 -3.74
C ILE A 39 12.70 13.75 -5.09
N GLY A 40 12.78 14.53 -6.17
CA GLY A 40 12.61 13.98 -7.52
C GLY A 40 11.23 13.33 -7.66
N ASP A 41 11.21 12.08 -8.08
CA ASP A 41 9.98 11.29 -8.24
C ASP A 41 9.68 10.42 -7.01
N TRP A 42 10.43 10.58 -5.92
CA TRP A 42 10.25 9.86 -4.65
C TRP A 42 9.70 10.77 -3.58
N VAL A 43 8.96 10.18 -2.65
CA VAL A 43 8.41 10.88 -1.50
C VAL A 43 8.93 10.21 -0.23
N VAL A 44 9.51 11.00 0.66
CA VAL A 44 9.81 10.60 2.03
C VAL A 44 8.58 10.92 2.88
N GLU A 45 8.08 9.96 3.63
CA GLU A 45 7.04 10.21 4.63
C GLU A 45 7.37 9.49 5.93
N CYS A 46 7.00 10.12 7.05
CA CYS A 46 7.31 9.61 8.38
C CYS A 46 6.07 9.55 9.24
N PHE A 47 5.99 8.54 10.10
CA PHE A 47 4.86 8.28 10.97
C PHE A 47 5.30 8.29 12.44
N ASP A 48 4.36 8.59 13.33
CA ASP A 48 4.56 8.48 14.76
C ASP A 48 4.44 7.00 15.16
N GLU A 49 5.51 6.40 15.67
CA GLU A 49 5.39 5.10 16.33
C GLU A 49 5.24 5.31 17.84
N ALA A 50 4.31 4.56 18.43
CA ALA A 50 3.86 4.70 19.83
C ALA A 50 4.97 4.56 20.90
N LEU A 51 6.23 4.29 20.52
CA LEU A 51 7.35 3.96 21.41
C LEU A 51 8.66 4.73 21.10
N SER A 52 8.58 5.96 20.55
CA SER A 52 9.64 6.99 20.54
C SER A 52 10.66 7.04 19.39
N SER A 53 10.47 6.27 18.33
CA SER A 53 11.21 6.45 17.06
C SER A 53 10.27 6.82 15.93
N GLU A 54 10.59 7.90 15.22
CA GLU A 54 9.95 8.23 13.95
C GLU A 54 10.29 7.13 12.93
N GLN A 55 9.28 6.45 12.39
CA GLN A 55 9.48 5.47 11.31
C GLN A 55 9.21 6.16 9.98
N CYS A 56 10.26 6.30 9.19
CA CYS A 56 10.17 6.86 7.85
C CYS A 56 10.23 5.77 6.79
N GLN A 57 9.60 6.07 5.65
CA GLN A 57 9.71 5.30 4.42
C GLN A 57 9.88 6.24 3.23
N ILE A 58 10.44 5.70 2.16
CA ILE A 58 10.36 6.33 0.84
C ILE A 58 9.33 5.58 -0.01
N TYR A 59 8.60 6.29 -0.86
CA TYR A 59 7.71 5.66 -1.80
C TYR A 59 7.62 6.36 -3.15
N GLN A 60 7.23 5.60 -4.17
CA GLN A 60 6.84 6.11 -5.48
C GLN A 60 5.52 5.45 -5.89
N ARG A 61 4.61 6.25 -6.47
CA ARG A 61 3.32 5.78 -6.99
C ARG A 61 3.26 6.00 -8.49
N ILE A 62 2.91 4.95 -9.23
CA ILE A 62 2.69 5.01 -10.66
C ILE A 62 1.18 5.05 -10.91
N LEU A 63 0.74 6.09 -11.62
CA LEU A 63 -0.66 6.29 -11.94
C LEU A 63 -0.94 5.94 -13.40
N ILE A 64 -2.14 5.44 -13.66
CA ILE A 64 -2.68 5.12 -14.99
C ILE A 64 -4.02 5.85 -15.20
N ASN A 65 -4.63 5.66 -16.38
CA ASN A 65 -5.92 6.25 -16.74
C ASN A 65 -5.94 7.79 -16.55
N GLY A 66 -4.87 8.46 -16.97
CA GLY A 66 -4.75 9.92 -16.85
C GLY A 66 -4.62 10.42 -15.41
N GLY A 67 -4.12 9.58 -14.48
CA GLY A 67 -3.89 9.97 -13.09
C GLY A 67 -5.01 9.57 -12.12
N THR A 68 -5.99 8.79 -12.59
CA THR A 68 -7.20 8.46 -11.81
C THR A 68 -7.14 7.11 -11.10
N ALA A 69 -6.18 6.26 -11.46
CA ALA A 69 -6.01 4.95 -10.85
C ALA A 69 -4.52 4.69 -10.55
N ILE A 70 -4.25 4.02 -9.43
CA ILE A 70 -2.90 3.59 -9.05
C ILE A 70 -2.63 2.26 -9.75
N ALA A 71 -1.55 2.19 -10.53
CA ALA A 71 -1.08 0.94 -11.12
C ALA A 71 -0.08 0.22 -10.21
N MET A 72 0.79 0.96 -9.55
CA MET A 72 1.82 0.39 -8.70
C MET A 72 2.20 1.36 -7.58
N VAL A 73 2.48 0.82 -6.40
CA VAL A 73 3.14 1.55 -5.30
C VAL A 73 4.37 0.77 -4.90
N THR A 74 5.52 1.43 -4.85
CA THR A 74 6.75 0.87 -4.29
C THR A 74 7.10 1.65 -3.03
N THR A 75 7.33 0.97 -1.92
CA THR A 75 7.80 1.56 -0.68
C THR A 75 9.10 0.88 -0.24
N MET A 76 9.96 1.62 0.46
CA MET A 76 11.13 1.07 1.14
C MET A 76 11.28 1.70 2.51
N ALA A 77 11.52 0.85 3.51
CA ALA A 77 11.69 1.25 4.91
C ALA A 77 12.68 0.32 5.61
N TYR A 78 13.39 0.86 6.61
CA TYR A 78 14.19 0.03 7.50
C TYR A 78 13.29 -0.59 8.57
N GLY A 79 13.38 -1.91 8.74
CA GLY A 79 12.77 -2.61 9.87
C GLY A 79 13.54 -2.38 11.17
N ALA A 80 12.96 -2.81 12.30
CA ALA A 80 13.58 -2.75 13.62
C ALA A 80 14.92 -3.51 13.71
N ASP A 81 15.11 -4.50 12.84
CA ASP A 81 16.36 -5.26 12.67
C ASP A 81 17.44 -4.50 11.88
N GLY A 82 17.15 -3.29 11.41
CA GLY A 82 18.03 -2.48 10.58
C GLY A 82 18.11 -2.94 9.13
N VAL A 83 17.31 -3.93 8.71
CA VAL A 83 17.26 -4.41 7.33
C VAL A 83 16.35 -3.50 6.51
N LEU A 84 16.85 -3.05 5.36
CA LEU A 84 15.99 -2.35 4.40
C LEU A 84 15.10 -3.35 3.69
N SER A 85 13.80 -3.19 3.86
CA SER A 85 12.78 -3.96 3.15
C SER A 85 12.12 -3.10 2.09
N MET A 86 11.74 -3.74 0.98
CA MET A 86 10.88 -3.16 -0.04
C MET A 86 9.53 -3.86 -0.04
N GLN A 87 8.49 -3.06 -0.21
CA GLN A 87 7.15 -3.55 -0.52
C GLN A 87 6.69 -2.99 -1.85
N ILE A 88 6.13 -3.84 -2.71
CA ILE A 88 5.56 -3.44 -4.01
C ILE A 88 4.13 -3.94 -4.12
N ALA A 89 3.19 -3.03 -4.25
CA ALA A 89 1.81 -3.34 -4.61
C ALA A 89 1.67 -3.33 -6.14
N LEU A 90 1.53 -4.51 -6.72
CA LEU A 90 1.37 -4.77 -8.16
C LEU A 90 -0.11 -4.88 -8.55
N PRO A 91 -0.45 -4.70 -9.83
CA PRO A 91 -1.81 -4.91 -10.33
C PRO A 91 -2.36 -6.31 -10.03
N LEU A 92 -3.67 -6.39 -9.85
CA LEU A 92 -4.38 -7.66 -9.74
C LEU A 92 -4.49 -8.37 -11.10
N GLY A 93 -4.65 -9.69 -11.05
CA GLY A 93 -4.82 -10.53 -12.25
C GLY A 93 -3.52 -10.93 -12.95
N ILE A 94 -2.37 -10.70 -12.31
CA ILE A 94 -1.06 -11.16 -12.76
C ILE A 94 -0.81 -12.64 -12.41
N ASP A 95 0.15 -13.27 -13.08
CA ASP A 95 0.57 -14.65 -12.81
C ASP A 95 1.50 -14.69 -11.59
N LEU A 96 1.01 -15.28 -10.49
CA LEU A 96 1.74 -15.40 -9.24
C LEU A 96 2.90 -16.42 -9.33
N ALA A 97 2.78 -17.42 -10.20
CA ALA A 97 3.79 -18.47 -10.31
C ALA A 97 5.06 -17.97 -11.02
N GLU A 98 4.93 -17.02 -11.93
CA GLU A 98 6.07 -16.38 -12.60
C GLU A 98 6.73 -15.28 -11.75
N GLY A 99 5.97 -14.66 -10.83
CA GLY A 99 6.46 -13.57 -10.00
C GLY A 99 6.63 -12.26 -10.78
N ALA A 100 7.34 -11.31 -10.17
CA ALA A 100 7.72 -10.06 -10.80
C ALA A 100 9.23 -10.00 -11.05
N VAL A 101 9.67 -9.22 -12.04
CA VAL A 101 11.10 -8.98 -12.28
C VAL A 101 11.37 -7.49 -12.24
N ILE A 102 12.19 -7.05 -11.29
CA ILE A 102 12.74 -5.69 -11.30
C ILE A 102 13.98 -5.65 -12.16
N SER A 103 14.00 -4.75 -13.14
CA SER A 103 15.13 -4.55 -14.05
C SER A 103 15.68 -3.14 -13.90
N VAL A 104 17.00 -3.01 -13.79
CA VAL A 104 17.72 -1.74 -13.78
C VAL A 104 18.84 -1.82 -14.80
N ALA A 105 18.75 -1.02 -15.87
CA ALA A 105 19.55 -1.22 -17.09
C ALA A 105 19.48 -2.69 -17.56
N ASP A 106 20.60 -3.41 -17.62
CA ASP A 106 20.68 -4.80 -18.11
C ASP A 106 20.61 -5.86 -16.98
N ARG A 107 20.36 -5.45 -15.72
CA ARG A 107 20.29 -6.37 -14.57
C ARG A 107 18.86 -6.59 -14.12
N GLY A 108 18.40 -7.85 -14.18
CA GLY A 108 17.10 -8.28 -13.69
C GLY A 108 17.18 -9.08 -12.38
N PHE A 109 16.23 -8.87 -11.48
CA PHE A 109 16.10 -9.57 -10.21
C PHE A 109 14.67 -10.10 -10.05
N LEU A 110 14.53 -11.39 -9.77
CA LEU A 110 13.24 -12.02 -9.52
C LEU A 110 12.72 -11.62 -8.13
N LEU A 111 11.46 -11.23 -8.09
CA LEU A 111 10.71 -10.82 -6.91
C LEU A 111 9.50 -11.76 -6.74
N PRO A 112 9.53 -12.68 -5.76
CA PRO A 112 8.38 -13.50 -5.43
C PRO A 112 7.19 -12.62 -4.97
N ILE A 113 5.98 -13.02 -5.34
CA ILE A 113 4.74 -12.37 -4.90
C ILE A 113 4.22 -13.17 -3.70
N ASP A 114 4.07 -12.53 -2.54
CA ASP A 114 3.73 -13.22 -1.29
C ASP A 114 2.23 -13.47 -1.15
N ARG A 115 1.42 -12.47 -1.49
CA ARG A 115 -0.04 -12.51 -1.35
C ARG A 115 -0.72 -11.46 -2.21
N CYS A 116 -2.02 -11.62 -2.44
CA CYS A 116 -2.83 -10.57 -3.05
C CYS A 116 -3.96 -10.13 -2.10
N THR A 117 -4.19 -8.83 -2.05
CA THR A 117 -5.29 -8.19 -1.30
C THR A 117 -6.11 -7.31 -2.25
N LYS A 118 -7.10 -6.58 -1.73
CA LYS A 118 -7.83 -5.58 -2.56
C LYS A 118 -6.94 -4.43 -3.04
N GLN A 119 -5.80 -4.19 -2.39
CA GLN A 119 -4.87 -3.12 -2.74
C GLN A 119 -3.91 -3.51 -3.86
N GLY A 120 -3.75 -4.80 -4.14
CA GLY A 120 -2.83 -5.31 -5.15
C GLY A 120 -2.22 -6.66 -4.76
N CYS A 121 -1.37 -7.18 -5.63
CA CYS A 121 -0.50 -8.32 -5.34
C CYS A 121 0.82 -7.79 -4.77
N LEU A 122 1.14 -8.23 -3.55
CA LEU A 122 2.21 -7.68 -2.73
C LEU A 122 3.48 -8.52 -2.87
N VAL A 123 4.58 -7.83 -3.16
CA VAL A 123 5.95 -8.30 -2.93
C VAL A 123 6.41 -7.66 -1.64
N ASP A 124 6.92 -8.43 -0.69
CA ASP A 124 7.55 -7.99 0.55
C ASP A 124 8.89 -8.72 0.72
N ALA A 125 10.00 -8.02 0.50
CA ALA A 125 11.32 -8.64 0.55
C ALA A 125 12.39 -7.68 1.08
N ALA A 126 13.42 -8.24 1.73
CA ALA A 126 14.66 -7.52 1.98
C ALA A 126 15.31 -7.12 0.65
N VAL A 127 15.86 -5.91 0.56
CA VAL A 127 16.53 -5.42 -0.65
C VAL A 127 17.93 -6.04 -0.75
N PRO A 128 18.21 -6.92 -1.73
CA PRO A 128 19.52 -7.54 -1.86
C PRO A 128 20.58 -6.48 -2.22
N ALA A 129 21.81 -6.64 -1.72
CA ALA A 129 22.90 -5.69 -1.98
C ALA A 129 23.11 -5.40 -3.48
N GLY A 130 23.07 -6.43 -4.33
CA GLY A 130 23.22 -6.25 -5.78
C GLY A 130 22.09 -5.45 -6.44
N LEU A 131 20.86 -5.53 -5.91
CA LEU A 131 19.74 -4.71 -6.34
C LEU A 131 19.88 -3.28 -5.84
N MET A 132 20.25 -3.10 -4.57
CA MET A 132 20.52 -1.79 -3.98
C MET A 132 21.58 -1.01 -4.78
N ASP A 133 22.70 -1.67 -5.10
CA ASP A 133 23.76 -1.09 -5.94
C ASP A 133 23.25 -0.72 -7.34
N ALA A 134 22.30 -1.51 -7.88
CA ALA A 134 21.68 -1.21 -9.15
C ALA A 134 20.79 0.02 -9.10
N LEU A 135 19.92 0.12 -8.08
CA LEU A 135 19.02 1.25 -7.89
C LEU A 135 19.79 2.56 -7.64
N GLN A 136 20.86 2.53 -6.86
CA GLN A 136 21.68 3.72 -6.60
C GLN A 136 22.52 4.16 -7.81
N GLY A 137 22.92 3.22 -8.67
CA GLY A 137 23.73 3.50 -9.87
C GLY A 137 22.92 3.73 -11.14
N GLY A 138 21.61 3.47 -11.13
CA GLY A 138 20.72 3.56 -12.28
C GLY A 138 19.99 4.90 -12.38
N SER A 139 19.43 5.18 -13.57
CA SER A 139 18.54 6.33 -13.80
C SER A 139 17.06 5.95 -13.86
N GLU A 140 16.78 4.75 -14.34
CA GLU A 140 15.43 4.21 -14.52
C GLU A 140 15.44 2.71 -14.21
N ALA A 141 14.31 2.23 -13.71
CA ALA A 141 14.02 0.82 -13.50
C ALA A 141 12.64 0.47 -14.07
N SER A 142 12.36 -0.82 -14.20
CA SER A 142 11.03 -1.31 -14.56
C SER A 142 10.69 -2.57 -13.80
N ILE A 143 9.41 -2.72 -13.44
CA ILE A 143 8.87 -3.97 -12.92
C ILE A 143 8.10 -4.67 -14.04
N THR A 144 8.55 -5.85 -14.44
CA THR A 144 7.86 -6.69 -15.40
C THR A 144 7.05 -7.76 -14.68
N VAL A 145 5.80 -7.94 -15.10
CA VAL A 145 4.88 -8.98 -14.63
C VAL A 145 4.16 -9.59 -15.81
N SER A 146 3.72 -10.84 -15.65
CA SER A 146 2.91 -11.54 -16.65
C SER A 146 1.44 -11.51 -16.29
N ASN A 147 0.58 -11.35 -17.29
CA ASN A 147 -0.86 -11.54 -17.15
C ASN A 147 -1.30 -12.70 -18.06
N PRO A 148 -2.03 -13.70 -17.55
CA PRO A 148 -2.42 -14.86 -18.36
C PRO A 148 -3.23 -14.53 -19.63
N SER A 149 -3.91 -13.39 -19.66
CA SER A 149 -4.74 -12.96 -20.80
C SER A 149 -4.01 -12.02 -21.77
N SER A 150 -3.12 -11.16 -21.28
CA SER A 150 -2.46 -10.13 -22.09
C SER A 150 -0.95 -10.33 -22.31
N GLY A 151 -0.35 -11.31 -21.64
CA GLY A 151 1.09 -11.53 -21.62
C GLY A 151 1.84 -10.53 -20.75
N ASP A 152 3.16 -10.46 -20.96
CA ASP A 152 4.06 -9.63 -20.17
C ASP A 152 3.86 -8.14 -20.42
N PHE A 153 3.95 -7.36 -19.35
CA PHE A 153 4.01 -5.91 -19.43
C PHE A 153 4.96 -5.34 -18.38
N ALA A 154 5.57 -4.19 -18.71
CA ALA A 154 6.51 -3.50 -17.84
C ALA A 154 5.90 -2.22 -17.29
N ILE A 155 6.06 -2.00 -15.99
CA ILE A 155 5.66 -0.80 -15.26
C ILE A 155 6.92 0.01 -14.96
N PRO A 156 7.03 1.27 -15.40
CA PRO A 156 8.22 2.08 -15.16
C PRO A 156 8.34 2.44 -13.67
N LEU A 157 9.57 2.52 -13.19
CA LEU A 157 9.94 3.01 -11.86
C LEU A 157 11.10 4.01 -12.03
N SER A 158 10.84 5.29 -11.76
CA SER A 158 11.85 6.34 -11.87
C SER A 158 12.84 6.26 -10.70
N LEU A 159 14.14 6.41 -10.97
CA LEU A 159 15.17 6.51 -9.94
C LEU A 159 15.62 7.96 -9.70
N ALA A 160 14.96 8.93 -10.32
CA ALA A 160 15.25 10.35 -10.09
C ALA A 160 14.96 10.73 -8.64
N GLY A 161 16.00 11.07 -7.89
CA GLY A 161 15.90 11.40 -6.46
C GLY A 161 15.93 10.20 -5.50
N PHE A 162 16.07 8.96 -6.00
CA PHE A 162 16.06 7.76 -5.17
C PHE A 162 17.12 7.77 -4.07
N GLY A 163 18.39 8.00 -4.44
CA GLY A 163 19.50 8.00 -3.48
C GLY A 163 19.38 9.10 -2.42
N ASP A 164 18.97 10.30 -2.85
CA ASP A 164 18.73 11.43 -1.94
C ASP A 164 17.56 11.12 -0.99
N ALA A 165 16.45 10.56 -1.49
CA ALA A 165 15.32 10.15 -0.67
C ALA A 165 15.71 9.06 0.33
N LEU A 166 16.44 8.03 -0.12
CA LEU A 166 16.88 6.94 0.74
C LEU A 166 17.81 7.45 1.86
N SER A 167 18.64 8.46 1.58
CA SER A 167 19.50 9.09 2.60
C SER A 167 18.73 9.84 3.69
N ARG A 168 17.44 10.15 3.47
CA ARG A 168 16.58 10.81 4.47
C ARG A 168 15.98 9.84 5.47
N ILE A 169 16.00 8.54 5.19
CA ILE A 169 15.53 7.52 6.13
C ILE A 169 16.74 6.84 6.76
N THR A 170 16.73 6.66 8.07
CA THR A 170 17.83 6.04 8.83
C THR A 170 17.34 4.70 9.38
N PRO A 171 18.21 3.68 9.51
CA PRO A 171 17.88 2.50 10.30
C PRO A 171 17.41 2.93 11.69
N PRO A 172 16.33 2.33 12.24
CA PRO A 172 15.93 2.63 13.60
C PRO A 172 17.10 2.33 14.55
N PRO A 173 17.17 3.00 15.72
CA PRO A 173 18.14 2.64 16.74
C PRO A 173 17.99 1.15 17.05
N ALA A 174 19.11 0.41 17.03
CA ALA A 174 19.09 -1.02 17.29
C ALA A 174 18.34 -1.28 18.61
N PRO A 175 17.47 -2.30 18.66
CA PRO A 175 16.77 -2.62 19.89
C PRO A 175 17.80 -2.82 21.02
N PRO A 176 17.51 -2.33 22.25
CA PRO A 176 18.42 -2.50 23.37
C PRO A 176 18.77 -3.98 23.48
N SER A 177 20.06 -4.29 23.35
CA SER A 177 20.58 -5.66 23.40
C SER A 177 20.62 -6.12 24.85
N ASP A 178 19.45 -6.22 25.49
CA ASP A 178 19.27 -6.72 26.85
C ASP A 178 18.88 -8.21 26.85
N ASP A 179 19.47 -9.01 25.96
CA ASP A 179 19.38 -10.48 25.99
C ASP A 179 20.79 -11.09 26.15
N PRO A 180 21.24 -11.41 27.37
CA PRO A 180 22.37 -12.30 27.56
C PRO A 180 21.94 -13.69 27.13
N ALA A 181 22.27 -14.08 25.89
CA ALA A 181 22.29 -15.46 25.39
C ALA A 181 21.34 -16.39 26.18
N GLU A 182 20.04 -16.30 25.91
CA GLU A 182 19.11 -17.29 26.42
C GLU A 182 19.51 -18.63 25.78
N GLU A 183 20.18 -19.48 26.58
CA GLU A 183 20.28 -20.90 26.31
C GLU A 183 18.89 -21.38 25.91
N PRO A 184 18.73 -22.21 24.86
CA PRO A 184 17.41 -22.65 24.44
C PRO A 184 16.76 -23.36 25.63
N GLU A 185 15.81 -22.69 26.28
CA GLU A 185 15.01 -23.29 27.33
C GLU A 185 14.34 -24.53 26.71
N PRO A 186 14.51 -25.72 27.31
CA PRO A 186 13.96 -26.94 26.75
C PRO A 186 12.45 -26.76 26.62
N SER A 187 11.99 -26.99 25.40
CA SER A 187 10.62 -26.92 24.94
C SER A 187 9.68 -27.62 25.93
N VAL A 188 9.10 -26.86 26.86
CA VAL A 188 7.89 -27.29 27.56
C VAL A 188 6.77 -27.11 26.54
N LEU A 189 6.50 -28.19 25.81
CA LEU A 189 5.31 -28.32 24.97
C LEU A 189 4.10 -28.01 25.86
N PRO A 190 3.28 -26.99 25.55
CA PRO A 190 1.95 -26.91 26.15
C PRO A 190 1.17 -28.16 25.74
N GLU A 191 0.58 -28.84 26.73
CA GLU A 191 -0.39 -29.90 26.51
C GLU A 191 -1.48 -29.40 25.54
N PRO A 192 -1.94 -30.21 24.58
CA PRO A 192 -2.99 -29.78 23.67
C PRO A 192 -4.27 -29.56 24.48
N GLU A 193 -4.65 -28.29 24.63
CA GLU A 193 -6.02 -27.93 24.98
C GLU A 193 -6.93 -28.54 23.92
N ALA A 194 -7.92 -29.31 24.38
CA ALA A 194 -8.84 -30.05 23.54
C ALA A 194 -9.53 -29.11 22.54
N ASP A 195 -9.57 -29.55 21.28
CA ASP A 195 -10.46 -29.08 20.21
C ASP A 195 -11.78 -28.55 20.76
N ASP A 196 -12.04 -27.26 20.52
CA ASP A 196 -13.40 -26.71 20.46
C ASP A 196 -13.91 -26.96 19.03
N PRO A 197 -14.78 -27.96 18.79
CA PRO A 197 -15.22 -28.31 17.45
C PRO A 197 -16.25 -27.33 16.87
N ASP A 198 -16.66 -26.27 17.58
CA ASP A 198 -17.82 -25.45 17.21
C ASP A 198 -17.46 -24.02 16.72
N GLY A 199 -16.18 -23.70 16.53
CA GLY A 199 -15.71 -22.32 16.29
C GLY A 199 -15.67 -21.81 14.84
N ILE A 200 -15.89 -22.66 13.82
CA ILE A 200 -15.78 -22.26 12.41
C ILE A 200 -16.71 -23.11 11.55
N ASP A 201 -17.98 -22.70 11.37
CA ASP A 201 -18.71 -22.90 10.09
C ASP A 201 -20.16 -22.36 10.01
N ALA A 202 -20.59 -21.44 10.88
CA ALA A 202 -21.97 -20.94 10.80
C ALA A 202 -22.26 -19.94 9.65
N ALA A 203 -21.24 -19.50 8.89
CA ALA A 203 -21.39 -18.43 7.89
C ALA A 203 -20.83 -18.74 6.49
N LEU A 204 -20.14 -19.86 6.30
CA LEU A 204 -19.67 -20.31 4.98
C LEU A 204 -20.66 -21.34 4.42
N ALA A 205 -21.90 -20.91 4.20
CA ALA A 205 -22.86 -21.75 3.48
C ALA A 205 -22.52 -21.73 1.98
N PRO A 206 -22.52 -22.88 1.28
CA PRO A 206 -22.47 -22.91 -0.17
C PRO A 206 -23.62 -22.06 -0.71
N VAL A 207 -23.32 -21.08 -1.55
CA VAL A 207 -24.35 -20.38 -2.31
C VAL A 207 -24.84 -21.35 -3.38
N THR A 208 -25.89 -22.11 -3.07
CA THR A 208 -26.62 -22.85 -4.08
C THR A 208 -27.35 -21.83 -4.95
N GLY A 209 -26.85 -21.60 -6.15
CA GLY A 209 -27.48 -20.70 -7.11
C GLY A 209 -28.81 -21.26 -7.58
N ASP A 210 -29.91 -20.71 -7.08
CA ASP A 210 -31.21 -20.83 -7.74
C ASP A 210 -31.40 -19.61 -8.65
N GLY A 211 -31.22 -19.85 -9.95
CA GLY A 211 -31.93 -19.22 -11.08
C GLY A 211 -31.83 -17.71 -11.28
#